data_AF-A0A952LB67-F1
#
_entry.id   AF-A0A952LB67-F1
#
_cell.length_a   1.000
_cell.length_b   1.000
_cell.length_c   1.000
_cell.angle_alpha   90.00
_cell.angle_beta   90.00
_cell.angle_gamma   90.00
#
_symmetry.space_group_name_H-M   'P 1'
#
loop_
_entity.id
_entity.type
_entity.pdbx_description
1 polymer ?
#
loop_
_entity_poly.entity_id
_entity_poly.type
_entity_poly.pdbx_seq_one_letter_code
_entity_poly.pdbx_strand_id
1 'polypeptide(L)' 'LAKYYTPAEVVRDPHERVRGLFQPVETGAGLFDMLVSPFQFDGAALQLKGGPPALGEYRAEVAA' A
#
# COMPACT_ATOMS: atom_id res chain seq x y z
N LEU A 1 -14.04 24.70 10.80
CA LEU A 1 -13.87 23.97 9.52
C LEU A 1 -12.70 23.01 9.65
N ALA A 2 -12.75 21.86 9.00
CA ALA A 2 -11.60 20.97 8.89
C ALA A 2 -10.54 21.56 7.94
N LYS A 3 -9.26 21.34 8.24
CA LYS A 3 -8.14 21.73 7.38
C LYS A 3 -8.15 20.89 6.10
N TYR A 4 -7.92 21.53 4.95
CA TYR A 4 -7.57 20.81 3.73
C TYR A 4 -6.10 20.44 3.75
N TYR A 5 -5.82 19.14 3.77
CA TYR A 5 -4.47 18.61 3.78
C TYR A 5 -3.93 18.44 2.36
N THR A 6 -2.64 18.72 2.21
CA THR A 6 -1.88 18.31 1.03
C THR A 6 -1.63 16.79 1.07
N PRO A 7 -1.36 16.14 -0.07
CA PRO A 7 -1.05 14.71 -0.09
C PRO A 7 0.09 14.31 0.86
N ALA A 8 1.14 15.13 0.94
CA ALA A 8 2.27 14.87 1.84
C ALA A 8 1.89 14.94 3.32
N GLU A 9 0.92 15.79 3.67
CA GLU A 9 0.40 15.86 5.04
C GLU A 9 -0.52 14.66 5.35
N VAL A 10 -1.32 14.21 4.38
CA VAL A 10 -2.17 13.01 4.54
C VAL A 10 -1.31 11.77 4.84
N VAL A 11 -0.27 11.52 4.03
CA VAL A 11 0.61 10.35 4.22
C VAL A 11 1.31 10.36 5.59
N ARG A 12 1.54 11.54 6.16
CA ARG A 12 2.19 11.71 7.46
C ARG A 12 1.21 11.85 8.63
N ASP A 13 -0.11 11.82 8.38
CA ASP A 13 -1.12 12.03 9.41
C ASP A 13 -1.17 10.80 10.36
N PRO A 14 -1.06 11.01 11.69
CA PRO A 14 -1.13 9.92 12.66
C PRO A 14 -2.41 9.07 12.58
N HIS A 15 -3.54 9.65 12.15
CA HIS A 15 -4.78 8.92 11.96
C HIS A 15 -4.68 7.90 10.83
N GLU A 16 -4.00 8.23 9.75
CA GLU A 16 -3.83 7.34 8.59
C GLU A 16 -2.94 6.14 8.97
N ARG A 17 -1.93 6.38 9.81
CA ARG A 17 -1.11 5.30 10.40
C ARG A 17 -1.94 4.34 11.25
N VAL A 18 -2.86 4.84 12.08
CA VAL A 18 -3.72 4.01 12.94
C VAL A 18 -4.77 3.25 12.12
N ARG A 19 -5.26 3.84 11.03
CA ARG A 19 -6.24 3.21 10.12
C ARG A 19 -5.64 2.11 9.26
N GLY A 20 -4.31 2.00 9.22
CA GLY A 20 -3.61 0.98 8.42
C GLY A 20 -3.80 1.18 6.92
N LEU A 21 -4.00 2.43 6.47
CA LEU A 21 -4.27 2.73 5.06
C LEU A 21 -3.01 2.66 4.18
N PHE A 22 -1.83 2.67 4.79
CA PHE A 22 -0.57 2.52 4.08
C PHE A 22 0.23 1.36 4.66
N GLN A 23 0.75 0.50 3.78
CA GLN A 23 1.68 -0.57 4.11
C GLN A 23 3.04 -0.26 3.46
N PRO A 24 4.16 -0.32 4.19
CA PRO A 24 5.49 -0.22 3.59
C PRO A 24 5.74 -1.47 2.73
N VAL A 25 6.06 -1.26 1.45
CA VAL A 25 6.26 -2.31 0.46
C VAL A 25 7.58 -2.09 -0.26
N GLU A 26 8.45 -3.10 -0.21
CA GLU A 26 9.68 -3.13 -1.01
C GLU A 26 9.35 -3.41 -2.48
N THR A 27 9.96 -2.64 -3.37
CA THR A 27 9.76 -2.74 -4.82
C THR A 27 11.13 -2.77 -5.51
N GLY A 28 11.16 -3.05 -6.82
CA GLY A 28 12.39 -2.90 -7.61
C GLY A 28 12.97 -1.48 -7.64
N ALA A 29 12.22 -0.47 -7.19
CA ALA A 29 12.66 0.93 -7.12
C ALA A 29 12.88 1.44 -5.67
N GLY A 30 12.78 0.56 -4.67
CA GLY A 30 12.93 0.88 -3.25
C GLY A 30 11.65 0.69 -2.42
N LEU A 31 11.70 1.17 -1.17
CA LEU A 31 10.63 1.08 -0.18
C LEU A 31 9.62 2.23 -0.33
N PHE A 32 8.34 1.90 -0.48
CA PHE A 32 7.26 2.88 -0.61
C PHE A 32 6.09 2.56 0.31
N ASP A 33 5.44 3.60 0.84
CA ASP A 33 4.15 3.48 1.54
C ASP A 33 3.03 3.32 0.51
N MET A 34 2.60 2.06 0.28
CA MET A 34 1.55 1.74 -0.68
C MET A 34 0.17 1.79 -0.04
N LEU A 35 -0.79 2.40 -0.74
CA LEU A 35 -2.18 2.46 -0.33
C LEU A 35 -2.79 1.05 -0.31
N VAL A 36 -3.34 0.68 0.84
CA VAL A 36 -4.13 -0.54 1.02
C VAL A 36 -5.59 -0.22 0.68
N SER A 37 -6.34 -1.23 0.21
CA SER A 37 -7.78 -1.12 0.03
C SER A 37 -8.46 -0.55 1.28
N PRO A 38 -9.39 0.42 1.15
CA PRO A 38 -10.03 1.06 2.30
C PRO A 38 -11.00 0.14 3.06
N PHE A 39 -11.19 -1.10 2.59
CA PHE A 39 -12.03 -2.09 3.25
C PHE A 39 -11.27 -2.83 4.33
N GLN A 40 -11.91 -2.98 5.48
CA GLN A 40 -11.41 -3.79 6.60
C GLN A 40 -12.33 -4.98 6.80
N PHE A 41 -11.74 -6.14 7.04
CA PHE A 41 -12.44 -7.37 7.41
C PHE A 41 -11.99 -7.75 8.81
N ASP A 42 -12.95 -8.04 9.69
CA ASP A 42 -12.69 -8.37 11.10
C ASP A 42 -11.84 -7.32 11.86
N GLY A 43 -11.98 -6.04 11.47
CA GLY A 43 -11.23 -4.94 12.07
C GLY A 43 -9.76 -4.83 11.64
N ALA A 44 -9.33 -5.60 10.64
CA ALA A 44 -7.97 -5.56 10.10
C ALA A 44 -7.94 -5.03 8.66
N ALA A 45 -6.87 -4.28 8.34
CA ALA A 45 -6.56 -3.88 6.98
C ALA A 45 -6.07 -5.09 6.16
N LEU A 46 -6.42 -5.11 4.87
CA LEU A 46 -5.88 -6.11 3.94
C LEU A 46 -4.36 -6.01 3.86
N GLN A 47 -3.68 -7.14 3.69
CA GLN A 47 -2.22 -7.17 3.56
C GLN A 47 -1.84 -7.29 2.08
N LEU A 48 -1.01 -6.37 1.61
CA LEU A 48 -0.39 -6.47 0.29
C LEU A 48 0.66 -7.59 0.33
N LYS A 49 0.67 -8.44 -0.70
CA LYS A 49 1.62 -9.56 -0.82
C LYS A 49 3.05 -9.10 -1.13
N GLY A 50 3.20 -7.90 -1.69
CA GLY A 50 4.47 -7.35 -2.11
C GLY A 50 4.27 -6.24 -3.14
N GLY A 51 5.40 -5.76 -3.66
CA GLY A 51 5.41 -4.79 -4.75
C GLY A 51 4.95 -5.40 -6.08
N PRO A 52 4.82 -4.57 -7.11
CA PRO A 52 4.63 -5.05 -8.48
C PRO A 52 5.72 -6.06 -8.87
N PRO A 53 5.38 -7.13 -9.60
CA PRO A 53 6.38 -8.09 -10.04
C PRO A 53 7.39 -7.45 -10.99
N ALA A 54 8.59 -8.02 -11.03
CA ALA A 54 9.57 -7.68 -12.04
C ALA A 54 9.05 -8.01 -13.44
N LEU A 55 9.58 -7.33 -14.46
CA LEU A 55 9.22 -7.61 -15.84
C LEU A 55 9.55 -9.07 -16.19
N GLY A 56 8.51 -9.85 -16.47
CA GLY A 56 8.64 -11.26 -16.85
C GLY A 56 8.75 -12.26 -15.69
N GLU A 57 8.56 -11.83 -14.43
CA GLU A 57 8.68 -12.69 -13.24
C GLU A 57 7.85 -13.98 -13.35
N TYR A 58 6.61 -13.87 -13.80
CA TYR A 58 5.69 -15.01 -13.90
C TYR A 58 5.58 -15.61 -15.31
N ARG A 59 6.53 -15.31 -16.21
CA ARG A 59 6.43 -15.72 -17.62
C ARG A 59 6.40 -17.25 -17.81
N ALA A 60 7.13 -17.99 -16.99
CA ALA A 60 7.16 -19.45 -17.06
C ALA A 60 5.88 -20.10 -16.49
N GLU A 61 5.25 -19.45 -15.52
CA GLU A 61 4.09 -19.98 -14.79
C GLU A 61 2.78 -19.79 -15.56
N VAL A 62 2.70 -18.75 -16.40
CA VAL A 62 1.52 -18.47 -17.24
C VAL A 62 1.54 -19.23 -18.57
N ALA A 63 2.70 -19.77 -18.97
CA ALA A 63 2.87 -20.49 -20.24
C ALA A 63 2.55 -22.00 -20.17
N ALA A 64 2.20 -22.51 -18.99
CA ALA A 64 1.81 -23.90 -18.73
C ALA A 64 0.29 -24.06 -18.65
#